data_AF-A0A5M5ZST2-F1
#
_entry.id   AF-A0A5M5ZST2-F1
#
_cell.length_a   1.000
_cell.length_b   1.000
_cell.length_c   1.000
_cell.angle_alpha   90.00
_cell.angle_beta   90.00
_cell.angle_gamma   90.00
#
_symmetry.space_group_name_H-M   'P 1'
#
loop_
_entity.id
_entity.type
_entity.pdbx_description
1 polymer ?
#
loop_
_entity_poly.entity_id
_entity_poly.type
_entity_poly.pdbx_seq_one_letter_code
_entity_poly.pdbx_strand_id
1 'polypeptide(L)' 'MALEVTGMTRSFTFKKGSGMVMLDDPNPSDSPEMVMSYYSNFYPELTTATVHGPVIKDDKAVYEFKTTIGTKG' A
#
# COMPACT_ATOMS: atom_id res chain seq x y z
N MET A 1 17.44 16.74 9.85
CA MET A 1 16.51 17.31 8.86
C MET A 1 15.62 16.18 8.39
N ALA A 2 14.38 16.12 8.89
CA ALA A 2 13.39 15.20 8.37
C ALA A 2 12.64 15.97 7.28
N LEU A 3 12.71 15.49 6.04
CA LEU A 3 11.79 15.93 5.00
C LEU A 3 10.40 15.44 5.45
N GLU A 4 9.65 16.32 6.11
CA GLU A 4 8.21 16.14 6.21
C GLU A 4 7.69 16.09 4.77
N VAL A 5 7.22 14.93 4.33
CA VAL A 5 6.50 14.76 3.07
C VAL A 5 5.09 15.34 3.27
N THR A 6 5.01 16.60 3.69
CA THR A 6 3.77 17.37 3.79
C THR A 6 3.48 17.91 2.40
N GLY A 7 2.84 17.10 1.56
CA GLY A 7 2.41 17.61 0.26
C GLY A 7 1.32 16.80 -0.41
N MET A 8 1.41 15.47 -0.38
CA MET A 8 0.52 14.64 -1.19
C MET A 8 -0.12 13.54 -0.35
N THR A 9 -1.45 13.49 -0.35
CA THR A 9 -2.21 12.42 0.29
C THR A 9 -1.80 11.09 -0.34
N ARG A 10 -1.33 10.15 0.48
CA ARG A 10 -1.02 8.80 0.03
C ARG A 10 -2.27 7.93 0.13
N SER A 11 -2.40 6.98 -0.78
CA SER A 11 -3.40 5.92 -0.72
C SER A 11 -2.74 4.62 -1.14
N PHE A 12 -3.18 3.52 -0.57
CA PHE A 12 -2.63 2.20 -0.83
C PHE A 12 -3.70 1.31 -1.43
N THR A 13 -3.32 0.46 -2.36
CA THR A 13 -4.27 -0.41 -3.05
C THR A 13 -3.71 -1.82 -3.14
N PHE A 14 -4.56 -2.84 -3.08
CA PHE A 14 -4.13 -4.20 -3.35
C PHE A 14 -5.28 -5.03 -3.93
N LYS A 15 -4.93 -6.11 -4.62
CA LYS A 15 -5.91 -7.04 -5.17
C LYS A 15 -6.35 -8.04 -4.10
N LYS A 16 -7.66 -8.15 -3.87
CA LYS A 16 -8.28 -9.15 -2.99
C LYS A 16 -9.34 -9.93 -3.75
N GLY A 17 -9.07 -11.21 -4.03
CA GLY A 17 -9.92 -12.03 -4.89
C GLY A 17 -10.04 -11.44 -6.30
N SER A 18 -11.26 -11.17 -6.75
CA SER A 18 -11.54 -10.50 -8.03
C SER A 18 -11.60 -8.96 -7.93
N GLY A 19 -11.54 -8.40 -6.72
CA GLY A 19 -11.68 -6.96 -6.48
C GLY A 19 -10.36 -6.26 -6.15
N MET A 20 -10.39 -4.93 -6.21
CA MET A 20 -9.33 -4.04 -5.71
C MET A 20 -9.81 -3.40 -4.40
N VAL A 21 -8.96 -3.41 -3.39
CA VAL A 21 -9.21 -2.75 -2.11
C VAL A 21 -8.37 -1.48 -2.06
N MET A 22 -8.99 -0.39 -1.62
CA MET A 22 -8.32 0.88 -1.29
C MET A 22 -8.17 1.00 0.22
N LEU A 23 -7.01 1.45 0.65
CA LEU A 23 -6.61 1.65 2.03
C LEU A 23 -6.12 3.09 2.17
N ASP A 24 -6.53 3.73 3.26
CA ASP A 24 -6.04 5.05 3.63
C ASP A 24 -4.63 4.96 4.22
N ASP A 25 -3.97 6.11 4.35
CA ASP A 25 -2.69 6.19 5.02
C ASP A 25 -2.90 6.33 6.54
N PRO A 26 -2.57 5.32 7.36
CA PRO A 26 -2.75 5.40 8.80
C PRO A 26 -1.80 6.41 9.45
N ASN A 27 -0.64 6.66 8.81
CA ASN A 27 0.38 7.56 9.31
C ASN A 27 1.29 8.04 8.16
N PRO A 28 1.18 9.31 7.75
CA PRO A 28 2.03 9.89 6.71
C PRO A 28 3.54 9.85 6.98
N SER A 29 3.94 9.70 8.25
CA SER A 29 5.35 9.59 8.64
C SER A 29 5.91 8.19 8.39
N ASP A 30 5.04 7.18 8.27
CA ASP A 30 5.46 5.80 8.07
C ASP A 30 5.86 5.57 6.61
N SER A 31 6.82 4.66 6.39
CA SER A 31 7.15 4.23 5.03
C SER A 31 6.03 3.35 4.48
N PRO A 32 5.87 3.27 3.15
CA PRO A 32 4.91 2.36 2.53
C PRO A 32 5.01 0.91 3.03
N GLU A 33 6.21 0.42 3.34
CA GLU A 33 6.44 -0.91 3.90
C GLU A 33 5.91 -1.03 5.34
N MET A 34 6.07 0.02 6.14
CA MET A 34 5.50 0.06 7.50
C MET A 34 3.97 0.08 7.45
N VAL A 35 3.38 0.85 6.51
CA VAL A 35 1.93 0.84 6.26
C VAL A 35 1.45 -0.54 5.79
N MET A 36 2.19 -1.21 4.90
CA MET A 36 1.87 -2.57 4.46
C MET A 36 1.90 -3.56 5.64
N SER A 37 2.93 -3.48 6.48
CA SER A 37 3.07 -4.32 7.68
C SER A 37 1.92 -4.08 8.66
N TYR A 38 1.53 -2.81 8.88
CA TYR A 38 0.37 -2.47 9.69
C TYR A 38 -0.92 -3.12 9.17
N TYR A 39 -1.19 -3.00 7.86
CA TYR A 39 -2.38 -3.60 7.25
C TYR A 39 -2.31 -5.12 7.14
N SER A 40 -1.12 -5.73 7.19
CA SER A 40 -0.95 -7.19 7.17
C SER A 40 -1.61 -7.88 8.38
N ASN A 41 -1.80 -7.16 9.49
CA ASN A 41 -2.56 -7.65 10.65
C ASN A 41 -4.04 -7.89 10.34
N PHE A 42 -4.61 -7.18 9.36
CA PHE A 42 -6.00 -7.31 8.92
C PHE A 42 -6.13 -8.10 7.61
N TYR A 43 -5.11 -8.05 6.77
CA TYR A 43 -5.03 -8.70 5.46
C TYR A 43 -3.78 -9.57 5.40
N PRO A 44 -3.84 -10.85 5.82
CA PRO A 44 -2.69 -11.74 5.87
C PRO A 44 -1.96 -11.88 4.53
N GLU A 45 -2.66 -11.71 3.40
CA GLU A 45 -2.08 -11.68 2.06
C GLU A 45 -1.02 -10.59 1.84
N LEU A 46 -1.02 -9.54 2.65
CA LEU A 46 -0.01 -8.47 2.59
C LEU A 46 1.32 -8.86 3.24
N THR A 47 1.36 -9.92 4.05
CA THR A 47 2.61 -10.40 4.66
C THR A 47 3.65 -10.87 3.63
N THR A 48 3.18 -11.31 2.45
CA THR A 48 4.02 -11.73 1.32
C THR A 48 3.91 -10.78 0.12
N ALA A 49 3.30 -9.60 0.32
CA ALA A 49 3.20 -8.59 -0.72
C ALA A 49 4.47 -7.75 -0.83
N THR A 50 4.61 -7.11 -1.98
CA THR A 50 5.65 -6.10 -2.22
C THR A 50 5.00 -4.75 -2.52
N VAL A 51 5.63 -3.67 -2.06
CA VAL A 51 5.18 -2.32 -2.37
C VAL A 51 5.64 -1.93 -3.77
N HIS A 52 4.72 -1.37 -4.56
CA HIS A 52 4.97 -0.78 -5.88
C HIS A 52 4.42 0.66 -5.93
N GLY A 53 5.03 1.52 -6.74
CA GLY A 53 4.63 2.92 -6.91
C GLY A 53 5.57 3.91 -6.21
N PRO A 54 5.12 5.17 -5.97
CA PRO A 54 3.76 5.67 -6.16
C PRO A 54 3.42 6.01 -7.61
N VAL A 55 2.16 5.84 -7.98
CA VAL A 55 1.58 6.43 -9.19
C VAL A 55 0.79 7.66 -8.77
N ILE A 56 1.07 8.81 -9.37
CA ILE A 56 0.31 10.04 -9.10
C ILE A 56 -1.03 9.95 -9.83
N LYS A 57 -2.13 9.96 -9.09
CA LYS A 57 -3.51 10.01 -9.61
C LYS A 57 -4.32 10.99 -8.79
N ASP A 58 -4.99 11.93 -9.45
CA ASP A 58 -5.89 12.90 -8.79
C ASP A 58 -5.23 13.62 -7.58
N ASP A 59 -4.00 14.09 -7.75
CA ASP A 59 -3.18 14.71 -6.70
C ASP A 59 -2.93 13.82 -5.46
N LYS A 60 -3.02 12.49 -5.65
CA LYS A 60 -2.68 11.48 -4.64
C LYS A 60 -1.53 10.60 -5.10
N ALA A 61 -0.67 10.25 -4.17
CA ALA A 61 0.37 9.25 -4.37
C ALA A 61 -0.24 7.87 -4.07
N VAL A 62 -0.57 7.11 -5.13
CA VAL A 62 -1.19 5.79 -5.00
C VAL A 62 -0.12 4.71 -5.06
N TYR A 63 0.03 3.96 -3.98
CA TYR A 63 0.88 2.78 -3.89
C TYR A 63 0.06 1.51 -4.14
N GLU A 64 0.69 0.49 -4.70
CA GLU A 64 0.10 -0.82 -4.91
C GLU A 64 0.87 -1.86 -4.08
N PHE A 65 0.18 -2.57 -3.19
CA PHE A 65 0.71 -3.78 -2.58
C PHE A 65 0.39 -4.96 -3.50
N LYS A 66 1.43 -5.45 -4.17
CA LYS A 66 1.32 -6.58 -5.08
C LYS A 66 1.48 -7.87 -4.29
N THR A 67 0.37 -8.55 -4.06
CA THR A 67 0.39 -9.87 -3.44
C THR A 67 0.96 -10.90 -4.42
N THR A 68 1.71 -11.85 -3.90
CA THR A 68 2.10 -13.03 -4.67
C THR A 68 0.86 -13.93 -4.81
N ILE A 69 0.15 -13.79 -5.93
CA ILE A 69 -0.91 -14.74 -6.28
C ILE A 69 -0.22 -16.09 -6.48
N GLY A 70 -0.34 -16.98 -5.50
CA GLY A 70 0.20 -18.32 -5.59
C GLY A 70 -0.39 -19.02 -6.81
N THR A 71 0.38 -19.18 -7.88
CA THR A 71 0.08 -20.14 -8.92
C THR A 71 0.30 -21.51 -8.32
N LYS A 72 -0.73 -22.08 -7.68
CA LYS A 72 -0.80 -23.54 -7.55
C LYS A 72 -1.01 -24.10 -8.95
N GLY A 73 0.10 -24.42 -9.61
CA GLY A 73 0.19 -25.34 -10.74
C GLY A 73 0.95 -26.56 -10.27
#